data_AF-A0A2D7B5N1-F1
#
_entry.id   AF-A0A2D7B5N1-F1
#
_cell.length_a   1.000
_cell.length_b   1.000
_cell.length_c   1.000
_cell.angle_alpha   90.00
_cell.angle_beta   90.00
_cell.angle_gamma   90.00
#
_symmetry.space_group_name_H-M   'P 1'
#
loop_
_entity.id
_entity.type
_entity.pdbx_description
1 polymer ?
#
loop_
_entity_poly.entity_id
_entity_poly.type
_entity_poly.pdbx_seq_one_letter_code
_entity_poly.pdbx_strand_id
1 'polypeptide(L)'
;MQTLDFDQTVEQITQSDERYAADAYYFLRDALDHTQSQIKKEKTSGKQPQHVSGEQLLKGIRDLALEQFGPMALTVMYDWGMLRCEDFGEIVFNMVDHKLLSKTKEDTRADFKSIYNFEDAFKKPFLPRTRPEFSSEKPKKSLKQKDRS
;
A
#
# COMPACT_ATOMS: atom_id res chain seq x y z
N MET A 1 19.97 3.79 -18.32
CA MET A 1 19.73 2.40 -18.72
C MET A 1 20.20 1.47 -17.60
N GLN A 2 19.39 1.29 -16.55
CA GLN A 2 19.64 0.33 -15.45
C GLN A 2 18.40 -0.58 -15.20
N THR A 3 17.40 -0.53 -16.06
CA THR A 3 16.11 -1.25 -15.89
C THR A 3 16.26 -2.76 -16.04
N LEU A 4 17.12 -3.21 -16.95
CA LEU A 4 17.36 -4.65 -17.20
C LEU A 4 17.95 -5.38 -15.98
N ASP A 5 18.80 -4.71 -15.20
CA ASP A 5 19.43 -5.28 -13.99
C ASP A 5 18.42 -5.42 -12.85
N PHE A 6 17.48 -4.49 -12.76
CA PHE A 6 16.39 -4.53 -11.78
C PHE A 6 15.44 -5.69 -12.06
N ASP A 7 14.95 -5.82 -13.29
CA ASP A 7 13.97 -6.85 -13.67
C ASP A 7 14.53 -8.26 -13.42
N GLN A 8 15.77 -8.51 -13.85
CA GLN A 8 16.45 -9.78 -13.63
C GLN A 8 16.64 -10.09 -12.15
N THR A 9 16.95 -9.08 -11.33
CA THR A 9 17.14 -9.28 -9.90
C THR A 9 15.81 -9.57 -9.20
N VAL A 10 14.72 -8.89 -9.57
CA VAL A 10 13.38 -9.19 -9.05
C VAL A 10 12.94 -10.62 -9.41
N GLU A 11 13.22 -11.07 -10.64
CA GLU A 11 12.99 -12.46 -11.03
C GLU A 11 13.78 -13.45 -10.15
N GLN A 12 15.06 -13.18 -9.87
CA GLN A 12 15.87 -14.02 -8.99
C GLN A 12 15.36 -14.05 -7.55
N ILE A 13 14.92 -12.90 -7.03
CA ILE A 13 14.35 -12.80 -5.70
C ILE A 13 13.06 -13.61 -5.62
N THR A 14 12.14 -13.42 -6.56
CA THR A 14 10.84 -14.12 -6.56
C THR A 14 10.96 -15.62 -6.80
N GLN A 15 12.01 -16.08 -7.50
CA GLN A 15 12.34 -17.51 -7.59
C GLN A 15 12.87 -18.10 -6.27
N SER A 16 13.48 -17.27 -5.43
CA SER A 16 14.06 -17.70 -4.14
C SER A 16 13.09 -17.51 -2.97
N ASP A 17 12.20 -16.52 -3.07
CA ASP A 17 11.24 -16.10 -2.06
C ASP A 17 9.88 -15.81 -2.70
N GLU A 18 9.01 -16.82 -2.69
CA GLU A 18 7.66 -16.75 -3.28
C GLU A 18 6.64 -16.04 -2.38
N ARG A 19 7.05 -15.49 -1.21
CA ARG A 19 6.13 -14.82 -0.29
C ARG A 19 5.53 -13.54 -0.88
N TYR A 20 6.25 -12.89 -1.78
CA TYR A 20 5.86 -11.60 -2.35
C TYR A 20 5.88 -11.65 -3.88
N ALA A 21 4.84 -11.10 -4.52
CA ALA A 21 4.77 -11.03 -5.97
C ALA A 21 5.81 -10.05 -6.54
N ALA A 22 6.24 -10.26 -7.79
CA ALA A 22 7.17 -9.36 -8.48
C ALA A 22 6.68 -7.91 -8.50
N ASP A 23 5.37 -7.72 -8.71
CA ASP A 23 4.71 -6.40 -8.71
C ASP A 23 4.93 -5.62 -7.40
N ALA A 24 5.08 -6.31 -6.26
CA ALA A 24 5.38 -5.66 -4.98
C ALA A 24 6.74 -4.93 -5.01
N TYR A 25 7.74 -5.53 -5.67
CA TYR A 25 9.08 -4.94 -5.81
C TYR A 25 9.07 -3.73 -6.74
N TYR A 26 8.33 -3.83 -7.85
CA TYR A 26 8.11 -2.70 -8.76
C TYR A 26 7.42 -1.54 -8.05
N PHE A 27 6.34 -1.83 -7.34
CA PHE A 27 5.61 -0.82 -6.57
C PHE A 27 6.47 -0.19 -5.48
N LEU A 28 7.30 -0.96 -4.78
CA LEU A 28 8.19 -0.44 -3.75
C LEU A 28 9.23 0.53 -4.32
N ARG A 29 9.76 0.25 -5.52
CA ARG A 29 10.66 1.17 -6.23
C ARG A 29 9.96 2.49 -6.53
N ASP A 30 8.75 2.45 -7.06
CA ASP A 30 7.96 3.65 -7.35
C ASP A 30 7.64 4.42 -6.06
N ALA A 31 7.34 3.71 -4.97
CA ALA A 31 7.09 4.30 -3.66
C ALA A 31 8.33 4.99 -3.08
N LEU A 32 9.53 4.44 -3.27
CA LEU A 32 10.79 5.09 -2.89
C LEU A 32 10.98 6.40 -3.66
N ASP A 33 10.81 6.37 -4.98
CA ASP A 33 10.95 7.55 -5.84
C ASP A 33 9.92 8.63 -5.48
N HIS A 34 8.67 8.24 -5.25
CA HIS A 34 7.61 9.10 -4.78
C HIS A 34 7.94 9.76 -3.43
N THR A 35 8.38 8.96 -2.45
CA THR A 35 8.73 9.44 -1.11
C THR A 35 9.91 10.41 -1.15
N GLN A 36 10.96 10.09 -1.91
CA GLN A 36 12.11 10.99 -2.10
C GLN A 36 11.70 12.31 -2.77
N SER A 37 10.80 12.26 -3.75
CA SER A 37 10.28 13.45 -4.42
C SER A 37 9.48 14.33 -3.47
N GLN A 38 8.63 13.74 -2.62
CA GLN A 38 7.88 14.46 -1.59
C GLN A 38 8.80 15.15 -0.58
N ILE A 39 9.77 14.41 -0.03
CA ILE A 39 10.73 14.95 0.94
C ILE A 39 11.53 16.12 0.35
N LYS A 40 11.94 16.02 -0.93
CA LYS A 40 12.64 17.10 -1.64
C LYS A 40 11.76 18.35 -1.81
N LYS A 41 10.46 18.20 -2.03
CA LYS A 41 9.52 19.33 -2.15
C LYS A 41 9.27 20.02 -0.81
N GLU A 42 9.17 19.27 0.28
CA GLU A 42 8.93 19.81 1.62
C GLU A 42 10.15 20.56 2.18
N LYS A 43 11.37 20.15 1.82
CA LYS A 43 12.59 20.81 2.29
C LYS A 43 13.13 21.77 1.23
N THR A 44 12.86 23.07 1.43
CA THR A 44 13.35 24.18 0.59
C THR A 44 14.89 24.30 0.51
N SER A 45 15.65 23.49 1.24
CA SER A 45 17.11 23.57 1.35
C SER A 45 17.78 22.41 0.62
N GLY A 46 18.27 22.66 -0.60
CA GLY A 46 18.91 21.67 -1.46
C GLY A 46 20.24 21.13 -0.92
N LYS A 47 20.20 20.05 -0.13
CA LYS A 47 21.40 19.26 0.20
C LYS A 47 21.13 17.76 0.28
N GLN A 48 21.90 17.06 -0.57
CA GLN A 48 22.25 15.63 -0.59
C GLN A 48 21.10 14.64 -0.85
N PRO A 49 21.38 13.48 -1.51
CA PRO A 49 20.43 12.39 -1.62
C PRO A 49 20.03 11.98 -0.21
N GLN A 50 18.77 12.23 0.14
CA GLN A 50 18.28 12.07 1.49
C GLN A 50 17.87 10.62 1.68
N HIS A 51 18.51 9.97 2.65
CA HIS A 51 18.08 8.69 3.17
C HIS A 51 16.60 8.77 3.58
N VAL A 52 15.81 7.79 3.17
CA VAL A 52 14.40 7.70 3.53
C VAL A 52 14.29 6.72 4.69
N SER A 53 13.81 7.18 5.85
CA SER A 53 13.58 6.28 6.98
C SER A 53 12.43 5.30 6.69
N GLY A 54 12.41 4.15 7.36
CA GLY A 54 11.30 3.19 7.25
C GLY A 54 9.93 3.83 7.48
N GLU A 55 9.82 4.73 8.47
CA GLU A 55 8.58 5.45 8.73
C GLU A 55 8.14 6.37 7.60
N GLN A 56 9.08 7.07 6.97
CA GLN A 56 8.80 7.95 5.83
C GLN A 56 8.38 7.14 4.62
N LEU A 57 9.07 6.02 4.38
CA LEU A 57 8.74 5.11 3.30
C LEU A 57 7.34 4.51 3.48
N LEU A 58 6.98 4.06 4.68
CA LEU A 58 5.65 3.52 4.97
C LEU A 58 4.53 4.53 4.74
N LYS A 59 4.77 5.81 5.06
CA LYS A 59 3.81 6.89 4.76
C LYS A 59 3.70 7.12 3.25
N GLY A 60 4.83 7.23 2.55
CA GLY A 60 4.83 7.45 1.11
C GLY A 60 4.25 6.28 0.32
N ILE A 61 4.43 5.04 0.78
CA ILE A 61 3.77 3.83 0.27
C ILE A 61 2.26 3.96 0.42
N ARG A 62 1.77 4.34 1.61
CA ARG A 62 0.34 4.50 1.85
C ARG A 62 -0.26 5.52 0.89
N ASP A 63 0.37 6.67 0.78
CA ASP A 63 -0.12 7.76 -0.05
C ASP A 63 -0.12 7.36 -1.53
N LEU A 64 0.96 6.74 -2.01
CA LEU A 64 1.05 6.27 -3.39
C LEU A 64 0.03 5.16 -3.69
N ALA A 65 -0.16 4.21 -2.78
CA ALA A 65 -1.13 3.13 -2.97
C ALA A 65 -2.57 3.67 -3.05
N LEU A 66 -2.91 4.65 -2.20
CA LEU A 66 -4.20 5.33 -2.23
C LEU A 66 -4.38 6.16 -3.51
N GLU A 67 -3.31 6.80 -4.00
CA GLU A 67 -3.35 7.58 -5.25
C GLU A 67 -3.51 6.68 -6.48
N GLN A 68 -2.77 5.57 -6.56
CA GLN A 68 -2.79 4.68 -7.72
C GLN A 68 -4.01 3.76 -7.76
N PHE A 69 -4.38 3.16 -6.62
CA PHE A 69 -5.38 2.08 -6.56
C PHE A 69 -6.66 2.48 -5.83
N GLY A 70 -6.65 3.58 -5.09
CA GLY A 70 -7.80 4.06 -4.33
C GLY A 70 -8.41 2.96 -3.43
N PRO A 71 -9.71 2.64 -3.57
CA PRO A 71 -10.37 1.65 -2.72
C PRO A 71 -9.85 0.21 -2.93
N MET A 72 -9.16 -0.05 -4.06
CA MET A 72 -8.57 -1.36 -4.36
C MET A 72 -7.19 -1.55 -3.76
N ALA A 73 -6.60 -0.52 -3.14
CA ALA A 73 -5.25 -0.58 -2.58
C ALA A 73 -5.08 -1.79 -1.63
N LEU A 74 -6.05 -2.04 -0.74
CA LEU A 74 -5.99 -3.17 0.18
C LEU A 74 -5.95 -4.52 -0.55
N THR A 75 -6.81 -4.69 -1.56
CA THR A 75 -6.91 -5.92 -2.34
C THR A 75 -5.62 -6.18 -3.10
N VAL A 76 -5.05 -5.16 -3.73
CA VAL A 76 -3.79 -5.25 -4.49
C VAL A 76 -2.64 -5.64 -3.58
N MET A 77 -2.51 -5.00 -2.40
CA MET A 77 -1.48 -5.36 -1.42
C MET A 77 -1.60 -6.83 -0.99
N TYR A 78 -2.82 -7.30 -0.73
CA TYR A 78 -3.07 -8.69 -0.32
C TYR A 78 -2.76 -9.70 -1.43
N ASP A 79 -3.11 -9.37 -2.67
CA ASP A 79 -2.80 -10.20 -3.84
C ASP A 79 -1.29 -10.37 -4.03
N TRP A 80 -0.52 -9.32 -3.72
CA TRP A 80 0.94 -9.35 -3.76
C TRP A 80 1.62 -10.00 -2.55
N GLY A 81 0.84 -10.56 -1.60
CA GLY A 81 1.34 -11.22 -0.40
C GLY A 81 1.68 -10.27 0.75
N MET A 82 1.29 -9.00 0.66
CA MET A 82 1.59 -7.98 1.66
C MET A 82 0.43 -7.83 2.64
N LEU A 83 0.60 -8.24 3.89
CA LEU A 83 -0.48 -8.23 4.88
C LEU A 83 -0.32 -7.12 5.92
N ARG A 84 0.92 -6.70 6.18
CA ARG A 84 1.27 -5.75 7.25
C ARG A 84 2.45 -4.86 6.85
N CYS A 85 2.71 -3.83 7.65
CA CYS A 85 3.81 -2.90 7.40
C CYS A 85 5.18 -3.58 7.38
N GLU A 86 5.36 -4.62 8.20
CA GLU A 86 6.60 -5.39 8.29
C GLU A 86 6.95 -6.08 6.97
N ASP A 87 5.95 -6.42 6.14
CA ASP A 87 6.17 -7.06 4.85
C ASP A 87 6.88 -6.12 3.87
N PHE A 88 6.60 -4.82 3.91
CA PHE A 88 7.40 -3.84 3.15
C PHE A 88 8.86 -3.83 3.60
N GLY A 89 9.10 -3.98 4.91
CA GLY A 89 10.44 -4.11 5.45
C GLY A 89 11.17 -5.31 4.86
N GLU A 90 10.55 -6.48 4.88
CA GLU A 90 11.17 -7.69 4.31
C GLU A 90 11.47 -7.53 2.81
N ILE A 91 10.59 -6.92 2.02
CA ILE A 91 10.86 -6.63 0.60
C ILE A 91 12.05 -5.67 0.45
N VAL A 92 12.12 -4.59 1.24
CA VAL A 92 13.28 -3.67 1.24
C VAL A 92 14.57 -4.44 1.55
N PHE A 93 14.56 -5.29 2.58
CA PHE A 93 15.74 -6.08 2.94
C PHE A 93 16.12 -7.10 1.85
N ASN A 94 15.14 -7.75 1.21
CA ASN A 94 15.38 -8.63 0.07
C ASN A 94 16.11 -7.87 -1.06
N MET A 95 15.68 -6.63 -1.35
CA MET A 95 16.33 -5.78 -2.36
C MET A 95 17.73 -5.32 -1.95
N VAL A 96 17.95 -5.02 -0.66
CA VAL A 96 19.28 -4.68 -0.12
C VAL A 96 20.25 -5.86 -0.23
N ASP A 97 19.79 -7.06 0.10
CA ASP A 97 20.61 -8.28 0.06
C ASP A 97 21.06 -8.60 -1.39
N HIS A 98 20.23 -8.24 -2.37
CA HIS A 98 20.55 -8.34 -3.80
C HIS A 98 21.21 -7.07 -4.39
N LYS A 99 21.64 -6.13 -3.54
CA LYS A 99 22.34 -4.88 -3.92
C LYS A 99 21.55 -3.93 -4.83
N LEU A 100 20.22 -4.08 -4.92
CA LEU A 100 19.35 -3.11 -5.59
C LEU A 100 19.22 -1.81 -4.81
N LEU A 101 19.26 -1.92 -3.48
CA LEU A 101 19.19 -0.79 -2.56
C LEU A 101 20.41 -0.75 -1.64
N SER A 102 20.81 0.45 -1.24
CA SER A 102 21.84 0.66 -0.23
C SER A 102 21.18 0.83 1.13
N LYS A 103 21.57 0.03 2.12
CA LYS A 103 21.19 0.25 3.52
C LYS A 103 22.10 1.26 4.21
N THR A 104 21.56 1.96 5.19
CA THR A 104 22.36 2.63 6.21
C THR A 104 22.59 1.69 7.40
N LYS A 105 23.49 2.05 8.33
CA LYS A 105 23.79 1.19 9.49
C LYS A 105 22.65 1.20 10.52
N GLU A 106 21.81 2.21 10.42
CA GLU A 106 20.72 2.51 11.31
C GLU A 106 19.41 1.83 10.88
N ASP A 107 19.30 1.36 9.62
CA ASP A 107 18.09 0.71 9.11
C ASP A 107 17.90 -0.69 9.69
N THR A 108 16.78 -0.87 10.36
CA THR A 108 16.38 -2.14 10.97
C THR A 108 14.99 -2.55 10.50
N ARG A 109 14.71 -3.86 10.54
CA ARG A 109 13.34 -4.38 10.33
C ARG A 109 12.33 -3.79 11.31
N ALA A 110 12.79 -3.36 12.50
CA ALA A 110 11.94 -2.74 13.51
C ALA A 110 11.38 -1.39 13.08
N ASP A 111 12.05 -0.67 12.16
CA ASP A 111 11.58 0.61 11.62
C ASP A 111 10.30 0.45 10.77
N PHE A 112 9.98 -0.78 10.40
CA PHE A 112 8.77 -1.13 9.65
C PHE A 112 7.64 -1.67 10.53
N LYS A 113 7.82 -1.69 11.85
CA LYS A 113 6.86 -2.31 12.76
C LYS A 113 5.60 -1.46 12.92
N SER A 114 4.51 -1.95 12.34
CA SER A 114 3.10 -1.59 12.58
C SER A 114 2.79 -0.10 12.85
N ILE A 115 3.27 0.81 11.99
CA ILE A 115 2.93 2.25 12.08
C ILE A 115 1.43 2.48 11.83
N TYR A 116 0.81 1.65 11.00
CA TYR A 116 -0.63 1.66 10.77
C TYR A 116 -1.14 0.26 10.39
N ASN A 117 -2.44 0.03 10.60
CA ASN A 117 -3.12 -1.16 10.08
C ASN A 117 -3.57 -0.94 8.63
N PHE A 118 -3.46 -1.96 7.78
CA PHE A 118 -3.83 -1.84 6.36
C PHE A 118 -5.31 -1.52 6.16
N GLU A 119 -6.21 -2.13 6.93
CA GLU A 119 -7.63 -1.77 6.89
C GLU A 119 -7.87 -0.30 7.23
N ASP A 120 -7.13 0.22 8.21
CA ASP A 120 -7.26 1.61 8.64
C ASP A 120 -6.71 2.58 7.62
N ALA A 121 -5.59 2.22 6.99
CA ALA A 121 -4.93 3.05 5.99
C ALA A 121 -5.64 3.04 4.64
N PHE A 122 -6.15 1.88 4.21
CA PHE A 122 -6.65 1.67 2.84
C PHE A 122 -8.16 1.55 2.73
N LYS A 123 -8.87 1.08 3.76
CA LYS A 123 -10.33 0.86 3.70
C LYS A 123 -11.11 2.01 4.32
N LYS A 124 -10.73 2.48 5.52
CA LYS A 124 -11.43 3.56 6.23
C LYS A 124 -11.62 4.84 5.41
N PRO A 125 -10.66 5.31 4.57
CA PRO A 125 -10.86 6.52 3.77
C PRO A 125 -12.05 6.47 2.81
N PHE A 126 -12.46 5.26 2.40
CA PHE A 126 -13.55 5.04 1.44
C PHE A 126 -14.85 4.55 2.08
N LEU A 127 -14.87 4.32 3.39
CA LEU A 127 -16.11 3.97 4.08
C LEU A 127 -17.04 5.18 4.13
N PRO A 128 -18.33 5.02 3.76
CA PRO A 128 -19.29 6.10 3.90
C PRO A 128 -19.41 6.50 5.37
N ARG A 129 -19.34 7.82 5.64
CA ARG A 129 -19.41 8.37 7.01
C ARG A 129 -20.77 8.14 7.68
N THR A 130 -21.79 7.78 6.90
CA THR A 130 -23.15 7.49 7.35
C THR A 130 -23.64 6.20 6.71
N ARG A 131 -24.26 5.32 7.52
CA ARG A 131 -24.99 4.16 7.02
C ARG A 131 -26.17 4.70 6.18
N PRO A 132 -26.33 4.33 4.91
CA PRO A 132 -27.56 4.65 4.19
C PRO A 132 -28.71 3.95 4.93
N GLU A 133 -29.65 4.73 5.45
CA GLU A 133 -30.90 4.18 5.98
C GLU A 133 -31.68 3.57 4.82
N PHE A 134 -31.45 2.30 4.54
CA PHE A 134 -32.41 1.51 3.80
C PHE A 134 -33.63 1.33 4.69
N SER A 135 -34.57 2.26 4.60
CA SER A 135 -35.89 2.13 5.20
C SER A 135 -36.53 0.87 4.62
N SER A 136 -36.62 -0.18 5.43
CA SER A 136 -37.42 -1.36 5.16
C SER A 136 -38.89 -1.00 5.35
N GLU A 137 -39.46 -0.16 4.48
CA GLU A 137 -40.92 -0.03 4.41
C GLU A 137 -41.46 -1.35 3.84
N LYS A 138 -41.95 -2.21 4.75
CA LYS A 138 -42.71 -3.40 4.40
C LYS A 138 -43.88 -2.98 3.50
N PRO A 139 -44.10 -3.64 2.34
CA PRO A 139 -45.23 -3.32 1.49
C PRO A 139 -46.54 -3.58 2.26
N LYS A 140 -47.33 -2.52 2.46
CA LYS A 140 -48.68 -2.61 3.04
C LYS A 140 -49.54 -3.44 2.09
N LYS A 141 -49.94 -4.64 2.52
CA LYS A 141 -50.99 -5.44 1.87
C LYS A 141 -52.30 -4.66 1.95
N SER A 142 -52.71 -4.02 0.86
CA SER A 142 -54.07 -3.50 0.70
C SER A 142 -55.00 -4.69 0.39
N LEU A 143 -55.75 -5.12 1.40
CA LEU A 143 -56.82 -6.11 1.30
C LEU A 143 -57.89 -5.62 0.31
N LYS A 144 -58.31 -6.52 -0.59
CA LYS A 144 -59.54 -6.42 -1.37
C LYS A 144 -60.77 -6.44 -0.44
N GLN A 145 -61.64 -5.45 -0.56
CA GLN A 145 -63.10 -5.55 -0.37
C GLN A 145 -63.67 -4.93 -1.66
N LYS A 146 -64.39 -5.60 -2.58
CA LYS A 146 -65.50 -6.55 -2.51
C LYS A 146 -66.58 -6.13 -1.52
N ASP A 147 -67.50 -5.31 -2.01
CA ASP A 147 -68.97 -5.41 -1.92
C ASP A 147 -69.51 -4.40 -2.96
N ARG A 148 -70.22 -4.74 -4.05
CA ARG A 148 -71.51 -5.43 -4.20
C ARG A 148 -72.57 -4.93 -3.21
N SER A 149 -73.29 -3.88 -3.60
CA SER A 149 -74.74 -3.92 -3.86
C SER A 149 -75.23 -2.60 -4.42
#